data_AF-C1IDE1-F1
#
_entry.id   AF-C1IDE1-F1
#
_cell.length_a   1.000
_cell.length_b   1.000
_cell.length_c   1.000
_cell.angle_alpha   90.00
_cell.angle_beta   90.00
_cell.angle_gamma   90.00
#
_symmetry.space_group_name_H-M   'P 1'
#
loop_
_entity.id
_entity.type
_entity.pdbx_description
1 polymer ?
#
loop_
_entity_poly.entity_id
_entity_poly.type
_entity_poly.pdbx_seq_one_letter_code
_entity_poly.pdbx_strand_id
1 'polypeptide(L)'
;RNGNRYHVTKNHKAVVEPTVGLYHLSNLFNGDKLLGTQVNGFLNENWQEIYRSMSPAISEAFAQVVGNIVNTIASGLPYDALFPVTGH
;
A
#
# COMPACT_ATOMS: atom_id res chain seq x y z
N ARG A 1 5.34 32.78 19.12
CA ARG A 1 5.27 31.35 18.69
C ARG A 1 4.10 30.73 19.44
N ASN A 2 2.97 30.45 18.78
CA ASN A 2 1.66 30.21 19.41
C ASN A 2 1.45 28.79 20.00
N GLY A 3 2.48 28.15 20.57
CA GLY A 3 2.31 26.95 21.43
C GLY A 3 1.63 25.69 20.86
N ASN A 4 1.10 25.71 19.63
CA ASN A 4 0.29 24.63 19.08
C ASN A 4 1.13 23.36 18.86
N ARG A 5 0.61 22.24 19.38
CA ARG A 5 1.16 20.90 19.17
C ARG A 5 0.53 20.29 17.91
N TYR A 6 1.31 19.56 17.13
CA TYR A 6 0.84 18.84 15.94
C TYR A 6 1.18 17.36 16.08
N HIS A 7 0.37 16.49 15.48
CA HIS A 7 0.57 15.05 15.55
C HIS A 7 1.42 14.56 14.36
N VAL A 8 2.37 13.66 14.64
CA VAL A 8 3.15 12.96 13.61
C VAL A 8 3.14 11.48 13.95
N THR A 9 2.69 10.68 13.00
CA THR A 9 2.70 9.22 13.08
C THR A 9 3.97 8.65 12.46
N LYS A 10 4.50 7.59 13.07
CA LYS A 10 5.72 6.88 12.63
C LYS A 10 5.45 5.38 12.57
N ASN A 11 6.27 4.66 11.81
CA ASN A 11 6.25 3.20 11.71
C ASN A 11 4.88 2.64 11.30
N HIS A 12 4.31 3.21 10.24
CA HIS A 12 3.06 2.75 9.66
C HIS A 12 3.17 1.28 9.24
N LYS A 13 2.09 0.52 9.47
CA LYS A 13 1.95 -0.84 8.96
C LYS A 13 0.64 -0.92 8.20
N ALA A 14 0.68 -1.55 7.04
CA ALA A 14 -0.50 -1.92 6.28
C ALA A 14 -0.50 -3.42 6.08
N VAL A 15 -1.69 -4.01 6.08
CA VAL A 15 -1.92 -5.37 5.64
C VAL A 15 -2.84 -5.26 4.43
N VAL A 16 -2.38 -5.80 3.30
CA VAL A 16 -3.14 -5.78 2.05
C VAL A 16 -3.50 -7.22 1.71
N GLU A 17 -4.78 -7.49 1.54
CA GLU A 17 -5.32 -8.81 1.21
C GLU A 17 -6.23 -8.68 -0.02
N PRO A 18 -5.68 -8.86 -1.23
CA PRO A 18 -6.46 -8.76 -2.45
C PRO A 18 -7.40 -9.96 -2.58
N THR A 19 -8.62 -9.71 -3.07
CA THR A 19 -9.57 -10.76 -3.40
C THR A 19 -9.19 -11.50 -4.70
N VAL A 20 -8.50 -10.83 -5.62
CA VAL A 20 -8.00 -11.40 -6.88
C VAL A 20 -6.70 -10.71 -7.30
N GLY A 21 -5.77 -11.48 -7.87
CA GLY A 21 -4.57 -10.98 -8.53
C GLY A 21 -4.62 -11.25 -10.03
N LEU A 22 -4.50 -10.20 -10.85
CA LEU A 22 -4.39 -10.32 -12.30
C LEU A 22 -3.07 -9.68 -12.75
N TYR A 23 -2.19 -10.50 -13.28
CA TYR A 23 -0.85 -10.14 -13.73
C TYR A 23 -0.78 -10.18 -15.25
N HIS A 24 -0.16 -9.14 -15.82
CA HIS A 24 0.15 -9.08 -17.23
C HIS A 24 1.55 -8.52 -17.44
N LEU A 25 2.45 -9.38 -17.93
CA LEU A 25 3.81 -9.02 -18.30
C LEU A 25 3.92 -8.99 -19.83
N SER A 26 4.28 -7.83 -20.37
CA SER A 26 4.52 -7.63 -21.80
C SER A 26 5.97 -7.94 -22.18
N ASN A 27 6.19 -8.25 -23.46
CA ASN A 27 7.54 -8.46 -24.03
C ASN A 27 8.34 -9.59 -23.33
N LEU A 28 7.64 -10.57 -22.74
CA LEU A 28 8.28 -11.79 -22.27
C LEU A 28 8.93 -12.53 -23.43
N PHE A 29 10.12 -13.11 -23.18
CA PHE A 29 10.86 -13.90 -24.17
C PHE A 29 11.06 -13.18 -25.51
N ASN A 30 11.40 -11.88 -25.47
CA ASN A 30 11.57 -11.02 -26.65
C ASN A 30 10.32 -10.93 -27.54
N GLY A 31 9.13 -10.98 -26.93
CA GLY A 31 7.85 -10.84 -27.64
C GLY A 31 7.29 -12.14 -28.18
N ASP A 32 7.85 -13.29 -27.80
CA ASP A 32 7.24 -14.59 -28.13
C ASP A 32 5.84 -14.71 -27.50
N LYS A 33 4.82 -14.75 -28.36
CA LYS A 33 3.42 -14.76 -27.93
C LYS A 33 3.02 -16.06 -27.24
N LEU A 34 3.57 -17.20 -27.67
CA LEU A 34 3.21 -18.49 -27.12
C LEU A 34 3.72 -18.60 -25.68
N LEU A 35 5.02 -18.38 -25.49
CA LEU A 35 5.65 -18.44 -24.17
C LEU A 35 5.12 -17.32 -23.26
N GLY A 36 4.92 -16.11 -23.80
CA GLY A 36 4.35 -14.99 -23.06
C GLY A 36 2.93 -15.29 -22.56
N THR A 37 2.08 -15.92 -23.38
CA THR A 37 0.72 -16.31 -22.96
C THR A 37 0.75 -17.38 -21.88
N GLN A 38 1.63 -18.39 -22.02
CA GLN A 38 1.77 -19.46 -21.03
C GLN A 38 2.22 -18.93 -19.67
N VAL A 39 3.22 -18.05 -19.62
CA VAL A 39 3.69 -17.48 -18.34
C VAL A 39 2.63 -16.58 -17.72
N ASN A 40 1.95 -15.74 -18.49
CA ASN A 40 0.86 -14.93 -17.95
C ASN A 40 -0.28 -15.80 -17.41
N GLY A 41 -0.60 -16.92 -18.08
CA GLY A 41 -1.56 -17.91 -17.57
C GLY A 41 -1.12 -18.48 -16.23
N PHE A 42 0.11 -18.99 -16.15
CA PHE A 42 0.67 -19.54 -14.92
C PHE A 42 0.66 -18.54 -13.76
N LEU A 43 1.03 -17.27 -13.99
CA LEU A 43 1.02 -16.24 -12.95
C LEU A 43 -0.40 -15.98 -12.42
N ASN A 44 -1.39 -15.98 -13.30
CA ASN A 44 -2.79 -15.74 -12.94
C ASN A 44 -3.43 -16.95 -12.27
N GLU A 45 -3.11 -18.17 -12.69
CA GLU A 45 -3.55 -19.41 -12.03
C GLU A 45 -2.98 -19.52 -10.61
N ASN A 46 -1.74 -19.08 -10.42
CA ASN A 46 -1.01 -19.17 -9.15
C ASN A 46 -0.92 -17.82 -8.42
N TRP A 47 -1.87 -16.92 -8.68
CA TRP A 47 -1.76 -15.52 -8.28
C TRP A 47 -1.56 -15.33 -6.78
N GLN A 48 -2.12 -16.20 -5.94
CA GLN A 48 -2.01 -16.13 -4.49
C GLN A 48 -0.57 -16.35 -4.02
N GLU A 49 0.14 -17.30 -4.62
CA GLU A 49 1.51 -17.61 -4.26
C GLU A 49 2.46 -16.53 -4.75
N ILE A 50 2.24 -16.06 -5.98
CA ILE A 50 2.94 -14.89 -6.51
C ILE A 50 2.74 -13.68 -5.58
N TYR A 51 1.49 -13.41 -5.18
CA TYR A 51 1.17 -12.32 -4.26
C TYR A 51 1.86 -12.51 -2.90
N ARG A 52 1.86 -13.70 -2.31
CA ARG A 52 2.51 -13.95 -1.01
C ARG A 52 3.99 -13.56 -1.01
N SER A 53 4.70 -13.84 -2.11
CA SER A 53 6.10 -13.45 -2.25
C SER A 53 6.31 -11.94 -2.35
N MET A 54 5.36 -11.22 -2.95
CA MET A 54 5.40 -9.77 -3.16
C MET A 54 4.74 -8.96 -2.03
N SER A 55 3.92 -9.61 -1.21
CA SER A 55 3.07 -8.98 -0.19
C SER A 55 3.84 -8.08 0.78
N PRO A 56 5.06 -8.42 1.26
CA PRO A 56 5.81 -7.52 2.13
C PRO A 56 6.14 -6.17 1.46
N ALA A 57 6.59 -6.19 0.21
CA ALA A 57 6.94 -4.97 -0.53
C ALA A 57 5.69 -4.14 -0.87
N ILE A 58 4.60 -4.80 -1.26
CA ILE A 58 3.31 -4.15 -1.52
C ILE A 58 2.79 -3.48 -0.23
N SER A 59 2.81 -4.21 0.89
CA SER A 59 2.35 -3.72 2.20
C SER A 59 3.16 -2.53 2.68
N GLU A 60 4.49 -2.55 2.51
CA GLU A 60 5.37 -1.43 2.83
C GLU A 60 5.04 -0.19 1.98
N ALA A 61 4.86 -0.36 0.67
CA ALA A 61 4.50 0.74 -0.22
C ALA A 61 3.14 1.36 0.17
N PHE A 62 2.14 0.54 0.49
CA PHE A 62 0.84 1.01 0.97
C PHE A 62 0.96 1.72 2.33
N ALA A 63 1.76 1.19 3.26
CA ALA A 63 1.97 1.82 4.56
C ALA A 63 2.58 3.21 4.42
N GLN A 64 3.53 3.39 3.50
CA GLN A 64 4.14 4.69 3.22
C GLN A 64 3.14 5.67 2.61
N VAL A 65 2.34 5.24 1.61
CA VAL A 65 1.33 6.09 0.98
C VAL A 65 0.28 6.55 1.99
N VAL A 66 -0.31 5.61 2.75
CA VAL A 66 -1.33 5.92 3.76
C VAL A 66 -0.73 6.79 4.87
N GLY A 67 0.48 6.45 5.32
CA GLY A 67 1.18 7.22 6.35
C GLY A 67 1.44 8.67 5.93
N ASN A 68 1.85 8.88 4.68
CA ASN A 68 2.05 10.22 4.13
C ASN A 68 0.73 11.00 4.11
N ILE A 69 -0.37 10.40 3.65
CA ILE A 69 -1.70 11.04 3.64
C ILE A 69 -2.12 11.44 5.06
N VAL A 70 -2.00 10.52 6.03
CA VAL A 70 -2.35 10.78 7.44
C VAL A 70 -1.50 11.90 8.02
N ASN A 71 -0.18 11.89 7.79
CA ASN A 71 0.72 12.93 8.28
C ASN A 71 0.44 14.29 7.62
N THR A 72 0.11 14.33 6.33
CA THR A 72 -0.29 15.57 5.65
C THR A 72 -1.53 16.18 6.29
N ILE A 73 -2.59 15.38 6.52
CA ILE A 73 -3.82 15.85 7.19
C ILE A 73 -3.51 16.31 8.62
N ALA A 74 -2.77 15.51 9.39
CA ALA A 74 -2.43 15.80 10.77
C ALA A 74 -1.55 17.05 10.95
N SER A 75 -0.71 17.38 9.96
CA SER A 75 0.10 18.61 9.97
C SER A 75 -0.72 19.88 9.75
N GLY A 76 -1.91 19.77 9.14
CA GLY A 76 -2.81 20.91 8.90
C GLY A 76 -3.70 21.27 10.09
N LEU A 77 -3.77 20.42 11.11
CA LEU A 77 -4.68 20.59 12.25
C LEU A 77 -3.92 20.55 13.58
N PRO A 78 -4.18 21.49 14.51
CA PRO A 78 -3.66 21.40 15.87
C PRO A 78 -4.12 20.10 16.55
N TYR A 79 -3.29 19.55 17.42
CA TYR A 79 -3.54 18.30 18.15
C TYR A 79 -4.91 18.30 18.84
N ASP A 80 -5.28 19.41 19.49
CA ASP A 80 -6.54 19.51 20.24
C ASP A 80 -7.78 19.53 19.31
N ALA A 81 -7.60 19.85 18.02
CA ALA A 81 -8.65 19.72 17.00
C ALA A 81 -8.78 18.30 16.46
N LEU A 82 -7.66 17.54 16.39
CA LEU A 82 -7.64 16.13 16.00
C LEU A 82 -8.18 15.22 17.12
N PHE A 83 -7.89 15.57 18.37
CA PHE A 83 -8.25 14.81 19.57
C PHE A 83 -8.94 15.73 20.58
N PRO A 84 -10.17 16.18 20.32
CA PRO A 84 -10.90 17.01 21.26
C PRO A 84 -11.13 16.21 22.55
N VAL A 85 -10.85 16.83 23.69
CA VAL A 85 -11.22 16.28 25.01
C VAL A 85 -12.74 16.15 25.05
N THR A 86 -13.25 14.94 24.87
CA THR A 86 -14.66 14.64 25.08
C THR A 86 -14.87 14.50 26.58
N GLY A 87 -15.45 15.55 27.19
CA GLY A 87 -15.85 15.50 28.59
C GLY A 87 -17.02 14.55 28.78
N HIS A 88 -16.75 13.40 29.40
CA HIS A 88 -17.70 12.68 30.25
C HIS A 88 -17.11 12.61 31.66
#